data_AF-A0A0D6L410-F1
#
_entry.id   AF-A0A0D6L410-F1
#
_cell.length_a   1.000
_cell.length_b   1.000
_cell.length_c   1.000
_cell.angle_alpha   90.00
_cell.angle_beta   90.00
_cell.angle_gamma   90.00
#
_symmetry.space_group_name_H-M   'P 1'
#
loop_
_entity.id
_entity.type
_entity.pdbx_description
1 polymer ?
#
loop_
_entity_poly.entity_id
_entity_poly.type
_entity_poly.pdbx_seq_one_letter_code
_entity_poly.pdbx_strand_id
1 'polypeptide(L)' 'MIWRDTTELGAARAWNTAKNCVAVVCFYRPSGNSNAPGEFASNVPSRDCSMSPARSLAGQIKRSVTISAPADHKRDT' A
#
# COMPACT_ATOMS: atom_id res chain seq x y z
N MET A 1 7.74 9.20 4.90
CA MET A 1 6.36 9.50 4.48
C MET A 1 6.35 9.69 2.99
N ILE A 2 5.26 9.31 2.33
CA ILE A 2 5.13 9.39 0.87
C ILE A 2 3.78 9.95 0.44
N TRP A 3 3.02 10.52 1.38
CA TRP A 3 1.73 11.10 1.09
C TRP A 3 1.92 12.35 0.23
N ARG A 4 1.54 12.26 -1.04
CA ARG A 4 1.79 13.28 -2.08
C ARG A 4 1.33 14.67 -1.66
N ASP A 5 0.15 14.76 -1.05
CA ASP A 5 -0.49 16.03 -0.75
C ASP A 5 0.02 16.65 0.56
N THR A 6 0.84 15.95 1.35
CA THR A 6 1.51 16.53 2.52
C THR A 6 2.69 17.38 2.06
N THR A 7 2.60 18.70 2.23
CA THR A 7 3.62 19.66 1.74
C THR A 7 4.51 20.22 2.85
N GLU A 8 4.08 20.12 4.11
CA GLU A 8 4.79 20.66 5.27
C GLU A 8 5.05 19.58 6.32
N LEU A 9 6.21 19.68 6.97
CA LEU A 9 6.63 18.81 8.05
C LEU A 9 7.27 19.63 9.17
N GLY A 10 6.81 19.40 10.40
CA GLY A 10 7.47 19.88 11.62
C GLY A 10 7.91 18.68 12.45
N ALA A 11 9.15 18.68 12.95
CA ALA A 11 9.66 17.63 13.82
C ALA A 11 10.30 18.20 15.07
N ALA A 12 10.08 17.52 16.20
CA ALA A 12 10.71 17.82 17.47
C ALA A 12 11.22 16.53 18.11
N ARG A 13 12.27 16.64 18.93
CA ARG A 13 12.78 15.52 19.72
C ARG A 13 12.97 15.93 21.17
N ALA A 14 12.79 14.99 22.08
CA ALA A 14 13.08 15.13 23.49
C ALA A 14 13.87 13.90 23.97
N TRP A 15 15.01 14.14 24.64
CA TRP A 15 15.79 13.07 25.26
C TRP A 15 15.45 12.99 26.74
N ASN A 16 14.97 11.83 27.17
CA ASN A 16 14.86 11.47 28.57
C ASN A 16 16.15 10.79 29.02
N THR A 17 17.03 11.54 29.67
CA THR A 17 18.33 11.05 30.16
C THR A 17 18.18 10.01 31.27
N ALA A 18 17.17 10.16 32.15
CA ALA A 18 16.92 9.21 33.23
C ALA A 18 16.51 7.81 32.73
N LYS A 19 15.80 7.74 31.61
CA LYS A 19 15.40 6.48 30.96
C LYS A 19 16.28 6.10 29.77
N ASN A 20 17.30 6.89 29.48
CA ASN A 20 18.12 6.80 28.27
C ASN A 20 17.30 6.56 26.99
N CYS A 21 16.23 7.33 26.80
CA CYS A 21 15.26 7.14 25.72
C CYS A 21 14.96 8.45 25.01
N VAL A 22 14.86 8.43 23.68
CA VAL A 22 14.55 9.61 22.86
C VAL A 22 13.15 9.47 22.29
N ALA A 23 12.30 10.46 22.53
CA ALA A 23 11.02 10.61 21.85
C ALA A 23 11.21 11.57 20.67
N VAL A 24 10.66 11.20 19.51
CA VAL A 24 10.61 12.05 18.31
C VAL A 24 9.15 12.16 17.89
N VAL A 25 8.69 13.38 17.66
CA VAL A 25 7.32 13.68 17.22
C VAL A 25 7.39 14.45 15.92
N CYS A 26 6.62 14.01 14.93
CA CYS A 26 6.51 14.67 13.63
C CYS A 26 5.05 15.01 13.34
N PHE A 27 4.82 16.26 12.91
CA PHE A 27 3.55 16.75 12.39
C PHE A 27 3.64 16.91 10.88
N TYR A 28 2.55 16.56 10.21
CA TYR A 28 2.40 16.59 8.76
C TYR A 28 1.20 17.45 8.40
N ARG A 29 1.37 18.38 7.46
CA ARG A 29 0.28 19.25 7.00
C ARG A 29 0.28 19.38 5.47
N PRO A 30 -0.87 19.22 4.79
CA PRO A 30 -2.09 18.56 5.25
C PRO A 30 -1.85 17.13 5.80
N SER A 31 -2.74 16.66 6.67
CA SER A 31 -2.65 15.32 7.25
C SER A 31 -2.84 14.26 6.18
N GLY A 32 -1.95 13.27 6.14
CA GLY A 32 -2.11 12.11 5.29
C GLY A 32 -3.02 11.03 5.88
N ASN A 33 -3.06 9.87 5.24
CA ASN A 33 -3.81 8.68 5.67
C ASN A 33 -5.33 8.94 5.81
N SER A 34 -5.87 9.74 4.88
CA SER A 34 -7.31 9.92 4.75
C SER A 34 -7.96 8.60 4.28
N ASN A 35 -9.11 8.27 4.86
CA ASN A 35 -9.89 7.08 4.51
C ASN A 35 -10.95 7.34 3.44
N ALA A 36 -10.98 8.54 2.85
CA ALA A 36 -11.93 8.83 1.78
C ALA A 36 -11.59 8.01 0.52
N PRO A 37 -12.59 7.62 -0.29
CA PRO A 37 -12.36 6.80 -1.48
C PRO A 37 -11.34 7.41 -2.43
N GLY A 38 -10.36 6.62 -2.86
CA GLY A 38 -9.33 7.06 -3.82
C GLY A 38 -8.14 7.80 -3.22
N GLU A 39 -8.23 8.29 -1.98
CA GLU A 39 -7.17 9.10 -1.36
C GLU A 39 -5.83 8.38 -1.33
N PHE A 40 -5.82 7.11 -0.92
CA PHE A 40 -4.58 6.32 -0.86
C PHE A 40 -3.96 6.14 -2.25
N ALA A 41 -4.77 5.85 -3.27
CA ALA A 41 -4.28 5.65 -4.63
C ALA A 41 -3.71 6.94 -5.24
N SER A 42 -4.33 8.09 -4.94
CA SER A 42 -3.86 9.40 -5.36
C SER A 42 -2.59 9.81 -4.63
N ASN A 43 -2.48 9.50 -3.34
CA ASN A 43 -1.42 10.03 -2.49
C ASN A 43 -0.22 9.11 -2.31
N VAL A 44 -0.37 7.80 -2.50
CA VAL A 44 0.70 6.83 -2.30
C VAL A 44 1.18 6.33 -3.65
N PRO A 45 2.42 6.67 -4.08
CA PRO A 45 2.96 6.16 -5.33
C PRO A 45 2.95 4.63 -5.36
N SER A 46 2.45 4.08 -6.46
CA SER A 46 2.62 2.65 -6.72
C SER A 46 4.11 2.36 -6.86
N ARG A 47 4.59 1.35 -6.14
CA ARG A 47 5.99 0.92 -6.26
C ARG A 47 6.21 0.44 -7.69
N ASP A 48 7.24 0.94 -8.36
CA ASP A 48 7.62 0.40 -9.65
C ASP A 48 7.90 -1.10 -9.48
N CYS A 49 7.05 -1.90 -10.13
CA CYS A 49 7.08 -3.36 -10.03
C CYS A 49 8.33 -3.94 -10.71
N SER A 50 9.07 -3.15 -11.50
CA SER A 50 10.34 -3.53 -12.11
C SER A 50 11.44 -3.82 -11.07
N MET A 51 11.38 -3.18 -9.89
CA MET A 51 12.39 -3.26 -8.84
C MET A 51 11.96 -4.14 -7.65
N SER A 52 10.87 -4.91 -7.78
CA SER A 52 10.35 -5.75 -6.69
C SER A 52 10.90 -7.19 -6.78
N PRO A 53 11.67 -7.69 -5.78
CA PRO A 53 12.21 -9.06 -5.79
C PRO A 53 11.13 -10.14 -5.90
N ALA A 54 9.92 -9.86 -5.42
CA ALA A 54 8.79 -10.78 -5.41
C ALA A 54 8.22 -11.10 -6.80
N ARG A 55 8.40 -10.22 -7.80
CA ARG A 55 7.88 -10.44 -9.17
C ARG A 55 8.82 -11.27 -10.05
N SER A 56 10.09 -11.43 -9.68
CA SER A 56 11.01 -12.33 -10.39
C SER A 56 10.48 -13.77 -10.42
N LEU A 57 9.75 -14.20 -9.38
CA LEU A 57 9.16 -15.53 -9.33
C LEU A 57 7.79 -15.61 -10.02
N ALA A 58 6.96 -14.57 -9.88
CA ALA A 58 5.62 -14.54 -10.47
C ALA A 58 5.63 -14.49 -12.01
N GLY A 59 6.67 -13.91 -12.63
CA GLY A 59 6.84 -13.88 -14.08
C GLY A 59 7.20 -15.24 -14.70
N GLN A 60 7.66 -16.21 -13.91
CA GLN A 60 8.04 -17.55 -14.41
C GLN A 60 6.88 -18.55 -14.39
N ILE A 61 5.76 -18.25 -13.71
CA ILE A 61 4.63 -19.17 -13.61
C ILE A 61 3.50 -18.71 -14.53
N LYS A 62 3.49 -19.19 -15.79
CA LYS A 62 2.31 -19.14 -16.65
C LYS A 62 1.22 -20.02 -16.04
N ARG A 63 0.34 -19.45 -15.21
CA ARG A 63 -0.89 -20.15 -14.78
C ARG A 63 -1.91 -20.09 -15.91
N SER A 64 -1.97 -21.14 -16.73
CA SER A 64 -3.12 -21.40 -17.59
C SER A 64 -4.30 -21.77 -16.70
N VAL A 65 -5.33 -20.93 -16.65
CA VAL A 65 -6.59 -21.24 -15.96
C VAL A 65 -7.60 -21.63 -17.03
N THR A 66 -7.91 -22.92 -17.12
CA THR A 66 -9.04 -23.42 -17.91
C THR A 66 -10.26 -23.40 -17.02
N ILE A 67 -11.20 -22.49 -17.25
CA ILE A 67 -12.51 -22.52 -16.61
C ILE A 67 -13.42 -23.33 -17.52
N SER A 68 -13.70 -24.58 -17.14
CA SER A 68 -14.78 -25.37 -17.74
C SER A 68 -16.12 -24.89 -17.16
N ALA A 69 -17.03 -24.46 -18.03
CA ALA A 69 -18.40 -24.18 -17.66
C ALA A 69 -19.11 -25.50 -17.24
N PRO A 70 -19.95 -25.49 -16.20
CA PRO A 70 -20.75 -26.67 -15.84
C PRO A 70 -21.80 -26.95 -16.92
N ALA A 71 -22.13 -28.23 -17.11
CA ALA A 71 -23.03 -28.70 -18.16
C ALA A 71 -24.47 -28.19 -17.96
N ASP A 72 -25.06 -27.64 -19.02
CA ASP A 72 -26.46 -27.21 -19.08
C ASP A 72 -27.39 -28.38 -18.81
N HIS A 73 -28.15 -28.31 -17.70
CA HIS A 73 -29.22 -29.25 -17.43
C HIS A 73 -30.42 -28.87 -18.31
N LYS A 74 -30.56 -29.56 -19.45
CA LYS A 74 -31.83 -29.55 -20.20
C LYS A 74 -32.92 -30.05 -19.26
N ARG A 75 -33.93 -29.22 -19.00
CA ARG A 75 -35.20 -29.68 -18.47
C ARG A 75 -35.95 -30.31 -19.64
N ASP A 76 -36.04 -31.63 -19.63
CA ASP A 76 -36.99 -32.35 -20.47
C ASP A 76 -38.40 -31.92 -20.02
N THR A 77 -39.19 -31.47 -21.00
CA THR A 77 -40.62 -31.18 -20.86
C THR A 77 -41.38 -32.29 -21.56
#